data_AF-A0A535FKK8-F1
#
_entry.id   AF-A0A535FKK8-F1
#
_cell.length_a   1.000
_cell.length_b   1.000
_cell.length_c   1.000
_cell.angle_alpha   90.00
_cell.angle_beta   90.00
_cell.angle_gamma   90.00
#
_symmetry.space_group_name_H-M   'P 1'
#
loop_
_entity.id
_entity.type
_entity.pdbx_description
1 polymer ?
#
loop_
_entity_poly.entity_id
_entity_poly.type
_entity_poly.pdbx_seq_one_letter_code
_entity_poly.pdbx_strand_id
1 'polypeptide(L)'
;MMKDRLMSDLSGNLEAHCRDVAQKAVQTYVQGILTVDTLSIRIRKEWEQICEEDEHPSFPVLKRIAQRICSHELYEACRSTDSEICNIAFGNLCVYLERILRNLRCAGSLQTYTGAMDDVLQQTMETLQRKLCGVECTELRDPASFLKWTQIILIRQASASLQSYKRDREFSLDALPAAVTEEWIDTTVRDPAERLVALELRQTLLKIIFAMRNPRYRQVLLYSIAGLDEQEVAKRLHVSLQDIYLWRHRALKTLRTKPEVIKILRSLMDE
;
A
#
# COMPACT_ATOMS: atom_id res chain seq x y z
N MET A 1 53.12 -1.88 2.62
CA MET A 1 52.94 -0.64 1.84
C MET A 1 52.15 -0.82 0.54
N MET A 2 52.49 -1.73 -0.38
CA MET A 2 51.67 -1.93 -1.61
C MET A 2 50.35 -2.70 -1.33
N LYS A 3 50.38 -3.65 -0.39
CA LYS A 3 49.22 -4.43 0.06
C LYS A 3 48.19 -3.57 0.82
N ASP A 4 48.65 -2.59 1.59
CA ASP A 4 47.80 -1.68 2.37
C ASP A 4 47.01 -0.70 1.49
N ARG A 5 47.57 -0.29 0.35
CA ARG A 5 46.87 0.57 -0.63
C ARG A 5 45.79 -0.19 -1.40
N LEU A 6 46.06 -1.43 -1.83
CA LEU A 6 45.07 -2.29 -2.48
C LEU A 6 43.91 -2.64 -1.54
N MET A 7 44.19 -2.95 -0.28
CA MET A 7 43.16 -3.20 0.75
C MET A 7 42.32 -1.95 1.04
N SER A 8 42.94 -0.76 1.02
CA SER A 8 42.24 0.52 1.21
C SER A 8 41.32 0.87 0.03
N ASP A 9 41.77 0.65 -1.21
CA ASP A 9 40.96 0.91 -2.42
C ASP A 9 39.81 -0.10 -2.57
N LEU A 10 40.02 -1.36 -2.20
CA LEU A 10 38.99 -2.40 -2.16
C LEU A 10 37.93 -2.14 -1.07
N SER A 11 38.36 -1.73 0.12
CA SER A 11 37.45 -1.33 1.21
C SER A 11 36.63 -0.09 0.85
N GLY A 12 37.24 0.89 0.19
CA GLY A 12 36.52 2.09 -0.28
C GLY A 12 35.49 1.77 -1.36
N ASN A 13 35.78 0.80 -2.23
CA ASN A 13 34.87 0.37 -3.28
C ASN A 13 33.68 -0.43 -2.71
N LEU A 14 33.92 -1.36 -1.77
CA LEU A 14 32.86 -2.10 -1.07
C LEU A 14 31.93 -1.17 -0.30
N GLU A 15 32.45 -0.17 0.42
CA GLU A 15 31.63 0.77 1.17
C GLU A 15 30.68 1.56 0.26
N ALA A 16 31.19 2.04 -0.89
CA ALA A 16 30.37 2.73 -1.88
C ALA A 16 29.26 1.83 -2.44
N HIS A 17 29.57 0.57 -2.76
CA HIS A 17 28.59 -0.42 -3.24
C HIS A 17 27.52 -0.74 -2.19
N CYS A 18 27.92 -0.95 -0.93
CA CYS A 18 26.99 -1.17 0.18
C CYS A 18 26.09 0.05 0.40
N ARG A 19 26.63 1.27 0.29
CA ARG A 19 25.85 2.51 0.45
C ARG A 19 24.83 2.69 -0.68
N ASP A 20 25.18 2.44 -1.94
CA ASP A 20 24.22 2.49 -3.07
C ASP A 20 23.09 1.46 -2.93
N VAL A 21 23.44 0.22 -2.58
CA VAL A 21 22.45 -0.84 -2.33
C VAL A 21 21.56 -0.47 -1.13
N ALA A 22 22.14 0.04 -0.05
CA ALA A 22 21.41 0.47 1.13
C ALA A 22 20.45 1.62 0.81
N GLN A 23 20.88 2.62 0.04
CA GLN A 23 20.04 3.74 -0.36
C GLN A 23 18.80 3.28 -1.12
N LYS A 24 18.99 2.43 -2.14
CA LYS A 24 17.88 1.85 -2.92
C LYS A 24 16.95 1.01 -2.05
N ALA A 25 17.51 0.23 -1.12
CA ALA A 25 16.73 -0.62 -0.23
C ALA A 25 15.92 0.20 0.79
N VAL A 26 16.50 1.21 1.42
CA VAL A 26 15.79 2.10 2.37
C VAL A 26 14.62 2.79 1.67
N GLN A 27 14.87 3.43 0.53
CA GLN A 27 13.81 4.11 -0.25
C GLN A 27 12.70 3.15 -0.69
N THR A 28 13.04 1.87 -0.89
CA THR A 28 12.08 0.88 -1.40
C THR A 28 11.26 0.22 -0.29
N TYR A 29 11.85 -0.04 0.88
CA TYR A 29 11.26 -0.96 1.86
C TYR A 29 11.03 -0.35 3.23
N VAL A 30 11.93 0.51 3.73
CA VAL A 30 12.04 0.82 5.17
C VAL A 30 12.34 2.30 5.43
N GLN A 31 11.86 3.19 4.56
CA GLN A 31 12.06 4.63 4.70
C GLN A 31 11.50 5.12 6.05
N GLY A 32 12.31 5.84 6.83
CA GLY A 32 11.94 6.31 8.17
C GLY A 32 12.03 5.26 9.28
N ILE A 33 12.38 4.00 8.97
CA ILE A 33 12.65 2.94 9.96
C ILE A 33 14.16 2.72 10.09
N LEU A 34 14.87 2.63 8.97
CA LEU A 34 16.32 2.49 8.92
C LEU A 34 16.96 3.65 8.16
N THR A 35 18.17 4.02 8.58
CA THR A 35 19.02 4.94 7.83
C THR A 35 19.93 4.19 6.86
N VAL A 36 20.35 4.88 5.79
CA VAL A 36 21.29 4.33 4.79
C VAL A 36 22.60 3.90 5.43
N ASP A 37 23.11 4.68 6.39
CA ASP A 37 24.35 4.36 7.09
C ASP A 37 24.21 3.10 7.94
N THR A 38 23.11 2.98 8.69
CA THR A 38 22.85 1.78 9.52
C THR A 38 22.73 0.53 8.66
N LEU A 39 22.01 0.62 7.54
CA LEU A 39 21.82 -0.52 6.64
C LEU A 39 23.12 -0.89 5.92
N SER A 40 23.90 0.09 5.45
CA SER A 40 25.17 -0.18 4.75
C SER A 40 26.20 -0.89 5.66
N ILE A 41 26.30 -0.50 6.93
CA ILE A 41 27.14 -1.18 7.92
C ILE A 41 26.68 -2.62 8.14
N ARG A 42 25.37 -2.86 8.25
CA ARG A 42 24.82 -4.21 8.44
C ARG A 42 25.00 -5.10 7.23
N ILE A 43 24.81 -4.56 6.01
CA ILE A 43 25.07 -5.29 4.76
C ILE A 43 26.53 -5.73 4.72
N ARG A 44 27.46 -4.82 5.00
CA ARG A 44 28.89 -5.11 5.03
C ARG A 44 29.20 -6.21 6.03
N LYS A 45 28.72 -6.09 7.27
CA LYS A 45 28.95 -7.07 8.33
C LYS A 45 28.40 -8.46 7.97
N GLU A 46 27.20 -8.55 7.42
CA GLU A 46 26.63 -9.84 6.98
C GLU A 46 27.39 -10.41 5.79
N TRP A 47 27.89 -9.58 4.88
CA TRP A 47 28.69 -10.02 3.76
C TRP A 47 30.05 -10.57 4.21
N GLU A 48 30.75 -9.87 5.11
CA GLU A 48 32.03 -10.30 5.70
C GLU A 48 31.91 -11.62 6.48
N GLN A 49 30.71 -11.97 6.96
CA GLN A 49 30.45 -13.26 7.63
C GLN A 49 30.23 -14.42 6.65
N ILE A 50 29.91 -14.14 5.39
CA ILE A 50 29.54 -15.14 4.39
C ILE A 50 30.69 -15.39 3.39
N CYS A 51 31.54 -14.39 3.15
CA CYS A 51 32.63 -14.50 2.18
C CYS A 51 33.94 -14.98 2.82
N GLU A 52 34.64 -15.85 2.09
CA GLU A 52 36.05 -16.18 2.33
C GLU A 52 36.95 -15.02 1.83
N GLU A 53 38.15 -14.86 2.42
CA GLU A 53 38.96 -13.63 2.42
C GLU A 53 39.35 -13.01 1.05
N ASP A 54 39.02 -13.63 -0.09
CA ASP A 54 39.40 -13.19 -1.44
C ASP A 54 38.22 -12.96 -2.43
N GLU A 55 36.95 -13.12 -2.02
CA GLU A 55 35.81 -12.90 -2.93
C GLU A 55 35.38 -11.43 -3.02
N HIS A 56 35.06 -10.97 -4.23
CA HIS A 56 34.46 -9.65 -4.44
C HIS A 56 32.93 -9.69 -4.24
N PRO A 57 32.35 -8.67 -3.59
CA PRO A 57 30.91 -8.58 -3.39
C PRO A 57 30.18 -8.44 -4.72
N SER A 58 29.44 -9.47 -5.14
CA SER A 58 28.55 -9.31 -6.28
C SER A 58 27.33 -8.46 -5.89
N PHE A 59 26.96 -7.50 -6.74
CA PHE A 59 25.77 -6.65 -6.52
C PHE A 59 24.48 -7.44 -6.22
N PRO A 60 24.19 -8.60 -6.88
CA PRO A 60 23.03 -9.41 -6.54
C PRO A 60 23.05 -10.01 -5.12
N VAL A 61 24.24 -10.31 -4.58
CA VAL A 61 24.38 -10.83 -3.21
C VAL A 61 24.11 -9.73 -2.20
N LEU A 62 24.74 -8.55 -2.37
CA LEU A 62 24.49 -7.39 -1.51
C LEU A 62 22.99 -7.00 -1.51
N LYS A 63 22.35 -7.03 -2.68
CA LYS A 63 20.90 -6.76 -2.79
C LYS A 63 20.04 -7.77 -2.02
N ARG A 64 20.40 -9.06 -2.06
CA ARG A 64 19.68 -10.10 -1.29
C ARG A 64 19.87 -9.91 0.22
N ILE A 65 21.08 -9.61 0.66
CA ILE A 65 21.39 -9.29 2.07
C ILE A 65 20.56 -8.08 2.52
N ALA A 66 20.59 -6.98 1.75
CA ALA A 66 19.81 -5.78 2.04
C ALA A 66 18.31 -6.06 2.12
N GLN A 67 17.76 -6.83 1.17
CA GLN A 67 16.35 -7.21 1.17
C GLN A 67 15.99 -8.06 2.39
N ARG A 68 16.84 -9.01 2.79
CA ARG A 68 16.65 -9.83 4.00
C ARG A 68 16.58 -8.95 5.26
N ILE A 69 17.55 -8.05 5.44
CA ILE A 69 17.59 -7.13 6.58
C ILE A 69 16.34 -6.24 6.59
N CYS A 70 15.99 -5.63 5.45
CA CYS A 70 14.80 -4.78 5.35
C CYS A 70 13.50 -5.55 5.63
N SER A 71 13.40 -6.81 5.18
CA SER A 71 12.25 -7.66 5.43
C SER A 71 12.05 -7.92 6.92
N HIS A 72 13.14 -8.23 7.63
CA HIS A 72 13.13 -8.41 9.08
C HIS A 72 12.73 -7.13 9.81
N GLU A 73 13.36 -6.00 9.48
CA GLU A 73 13.11 -4.72 10.14
C GLU A 73 11.68 -4.22 9.91
N LEU A 74 11.15 -4.41 8.69
CA LEU A 74 9.76 -4.06 8.39
C LEU A 74 8.78 -4.95 9.17
N TYR A 75 9.09 -6.23 9.33
CA TYR A 75 8.27 -7.16 10.13
C TYR A 75 8.20 -6.74 11.59
N GLU A 76 9.34 -6.46 12.22
CA GLU A 76 9.40 -6.00 13.62
C GLU A 76 8.71 -4.65 13.79
N ALA A 77 8.94 -3.71 12.88
CA ALA A 77 8.31 -2.39 12.93
C ALA A 77 6.77 -2.48 12.79
N CYS A 78 6.25 -3.36 11.92
CA CYS A 78 4.81 -3.63 11.80
C CYS A 78 4.20 -4.23 13.08
N ARG A 79 5.01 -4.85 13.94
CA ARG A 79 4.58 -5.44 15.22
C ARG A 79 4.89 -4.58 16.43
N SER A 80 5.50 -3.42 16.21
CA SER A 80 5.86 -2.50 17.29
C SER A 80 4.62 -2.05 18.06
N THR A 81 4.77 -1.89 19.38
CA THR A 81 3.78 -1.26 20.25
C THR A 81 3.74 0.25 20.07
N ASP A 82 4.78 0.84 19.47
CA ASP A 82 4.81 2.24 19.07
C ASP A 82 3.98 2.44 17.81
N SER A 83 2.91 3.22 17.96
CA SER A 83 1.98 3.51 16.87
C SER A 83 2.61 4.30 15.73
N GLU A 84 3.63 5.14 16.00
CA GLU A 84 4.29 5.92 14.95
C GLU A 84 5.15 5.01 14.06
N ILE A 85 6.01 4.19 14.68
CA ILE A 85 6.85 3.21 13.97
C ILE A 85 5.99 2.23 13.18
N CYS A 86 4.91 1.74 13.80
CA CYS A 86 3.99 0.82 13.15
C CYS A 86 3.29 1.46 11.95
N ASN A 87 2.85 2.72 12.06
CA ASN A 87 2.26 3.45 10.94
C ASN A 87 3.24 3.67 9.79
N ILE A 88 4.50 4.02 10.08
CA ILE A 88 5.56 4.17 9.07
C ILE A 88 5.78 2.84 8.34
N ALA A 89 5.82 1.72 9.08
CA ALA A 89 6.01 0.39 8.51
C ALA A 89 4.86 -0.01 7.57
N PHE A 90 3.61 0.20 7.98
CA PHE A 90 2.46 -0.06 7.12
C PHE A 90 2.40 0.89 5.92
N GLY A 91 2.83 2.15 6.06
CA GLY A 91 2.97 3.08 4.94
C GLY A 91 3.97 2.59 3.90
N ASN A 92 5.18 2.21 4.32
CA ASN A 92 6.19 1.64 3.44
C ASN A 92 5.71 0.35 2.75
N LEU A 93 5.05 -0.53 3.51
CA LEU A 93 4.51 -1.78 2.99
C LEU A 93 3.41 -1.52 1.94
N CYS A 94 2.57 -0.51 2.14
CA CYS A 94 1.54 -0.10 1.19
C CYS A 94 2.15 0.30 -0.16
N VAL A 95 3.11 1.23 -0.14
CA VAL A 95 3.81 1.72 -1.35
C VAL A 95 4.52 0.58 -2.08
N TYR A 96 5.18 -0.29 -1.31
CA TYR A 96 5.85 -1.47 -1.84
C TYR A 96 4.87 -2.43 -2.54
N LEU A 97 3.75 -2.77 -1.89
CA LEU A 97 2.75 -3.70 -2.43
C LEU A 97 1.99 -3.11 -3.61
N GLU A 98 1.69 -1.81 -3.60
CA GLU A 98 1.08 -1.09 -4.72
C GLU A 98 1.97 -1.21 -5.97
N ARG A 99 3.28 -0.98 -5.82
CA ARG A 99 4.24 -1.14 -6.91
C ARG A 99 4.29 -2.57 -7.43
N ILE A 100 4.16 -3.57 -6.56
CA ILE A 100 4.10 -4.97 -7.00
C ILE A 100 2.80 -5.25 -7.73
N LEU A 101 1.66 -4.81 -7.19
CA LEU A 101 0.34 -5.00 -7.75
C LEU A 101 0.27 -4.45 -9.19
N ARG A 102 0.80 -3.24 -9.42
CA ARG A 102 0.91 -2.64 -10.76
C ARG A 102 1.73 -3.45 -11.75
N ASN A 103 2.69 -4.24 -11.26
CA ASN A 103 3.56 -5.08 -12.09
C ASN A 103 3.10 -6.54 -12.17
N LEU A 104 2.00 -6.92 -11.52
CA LEU A 104 1.45 -8.27 -11.65
C LEU A 104 0.85 -8.47 -13.04
N ARG A 105 0.87 -9.71 -13.54
CA ARG A 105 0.25 -10.08 -14.82
C ARG A 105 -1.25 -9.77 -14.87
N CYS A 106 -1.91 -9.78 -13.71
CA CYS A 106 -3.32 -9.47 -13.57
C CYS A 106 -3.62 -7.96 -13.50
N ALA A 107 -2.61 -7.08 -13.44
CA ALA A 107 -2.80 -5.64 -13.28
C ALA A 107 -3.70 -5.05 -14.38
N GLY A 108 -3.45 -5.42 -15.65
CA GLY A 108 -4.27 -4.96 -16.76
C GLY A 108 -5.74 -5.41 -16.66
N SER A 109 -6.00 -6.62 -16.15
CA SER A 109 -7.36 -7.10 -15.91
C SER A 109 -8.01 -6.49 -14.66
N LEU A 110 -7.24 -6.00 -13.70
CA LEU A 110 -7.78 -5.29 -12.54
C LEU A 110 -8.07 -3.83 -12.88
N GLN A 111 -7.25 -3.20 -13.73
CA GLN A 111 -7.44 -1.83 -14.20
C GLN A 111 -8.75 -1.64 -14.98
N THR A 112 -9.31 -2.70 -15.56
CA THR A 112 -10.63 -2.63 -16.22
C THR A 112 -11.78 -2.45 -15.24
N TYR A 113 -11.56 -2.64 -13.94
CA TYR A 113 -12.58 -2.46 -12.91
C TYR A 113 -12.22 -1.26 -12.03
N THR A 114 -13.09 -0.26 -12.00
CA THR A 114 -12.87 0.99 -11.27
C THR A 114 -12.62 0.73 -9.78
N GLY A 115 -11.47 1.18 -9.26
CA GLY A 115 -11.10 1.02 -7.86
C GLY A 115 -10.69 -0.40 -7.43
N ALA A 116 -10.60 -1.37 -8.34
CA ALA A 116 -10.28 -2.75 -7.97
C ALA A 116 -8.84 -2.93 -7.46
N MET A 117 -7.90 -2.12 -7.96
CA MET A 117 -6.52 -2.12 -7.46
C MET A 117 -6.46 -1.65 -6.00
N ASP A 118 -7.20 -0.60 -5.68
CA ASP A 118 -7.29 -0.05 -4.32
C ASP A 118 -7.99 -1.03 -3.39
N ASP A 119 -9.07 -1.68 -3.84
CA ASP A 119 -9.78 -2.69 -3.07
C ASP A 119 -8.87 -3.88 -2.74
N VAL A 120 -8.08 -4.38 -3.71
CA VAL A 120 -7.12 -5.47 -3.51
C VAL A 120 -6.03 -5.06 -2.51
N LEU A 121 -5.47 -3.86 -2.67
CA LEU A 121 -4.43 -3.35 -1.78
C LEU A 121 -4.99 -3.21 -0.36
N GLN A 122 -6.17 -2.63 -0.20
CA GLN A 122 -6.82 -2.41 1.08
C GLN A 122 -7.19 -3.72 1.78
N GLN A 123 -7.73 -4.71 1.06
CA GLN A 123 -8.00 -6.05 1.59
C GLN A 123 -6.71 -6.79 2.00
N THR A 124 -5.63 -6.58 1.25
CA THR A 124 -4.31 -7.12 1.58
C THR A 124 -3.81 -6.52 2.89
N MET A 125 -3.88 -5.20 3.05
CA MET A 125 -3.46 -4.49 4.26
C MET A 125 -4.30 -4.89 5.48
N GLU A 126 -5.63 -5.01 5.35
CA GLU A 126 -6.49 -5.51 6.43
C GLU A 126 -6.14 -6.95 6.83
N THR A 127 -5.83 -7.81 5.85
CA THR A 127 -5.42 -9.19 6.12
C THR A 127 -4.09 -9.22 6.86
N LEU A 128 -3.12 -8.40 6.45
CA LEU A 128 -1.81 -8.30 7.10
C LEU A 128 -1.94 -7.81 8.54
N GLN A 129 -2.74 -6.76 8.78
CA GLN A 129 -3.01 -6.26 10.13
C GLN A 129 -3.61 -7.34 11.02
N ARG A 130 -4.66 -8.04 10.54
CA ARG A 130 -5.29 -9.13 11.31
C ARG A 130 -4.32 -10.24 11.67
N LYS A 131 -3.41 -10.61 10.75
CA LYS A 131 -2.43 -11.68 10.98
C LYS A 131 -1.26 -11.25 11.86
N LEU A 132 -0.82 -9.99 11.79
CA LEU A 132 0.33 -9.48 12.56
C LEU A 132 -0.05 -9.01 13.96
N CYS A 133 -1.24 -8.42 14.12
CA CYS A 133 -1.75 -7.90 15.40
C CYS A 133 -2.71 -8.88 16.11
N GLY A 134 -3.07 -10.00 15.47
CA GLY A 134 -3.93 -11.03 16.04
C GLY A 134 -3.20 -12.03 16.94
N VAL A 135 -3.97 -12.76 17.76
CA VAL A 135 -3.48 -13.80 18.68
C VAL A 135 -2.86 -15.00 17.95
N GLU A 136 -3.21 -15.20 16.68
CA GLU A 136 -2.77 -16.32 15.84
C GLU A 136 -1.56 -15.99 14.95
N CYS A 137 -0.57 -15.26 15.47
CA CYS A 137 0.64 -14.95 14.70
C CYS A 137 1.60 -16.16 14.64
N THR A 138 1.12 -17.31 14.14
CA THR A 138 1.88 -18.57 14.02
C THR A 138 2.38 -18.85 12.60
N GLU A 139 1.95 -18.07 11.60
CA GLU A 139 2.22 -18.39 10.19
C GLU A 139 3.63 -18.00 9.71
N LEU A 140 4.25 -16.96 10.26
CA LEU A 140 5.57 -16.51 9.82
C LEU A 140 6.65 -16.96 10.81
N ARG A 141 7.33 -18.07 10.50
CA ARG A 141 8.45 -18.58 11.30
C ARG A 141 9.75 -17.80 11.10
N ASP A 142 9.88 -17.12 9.96
CA ASP A 142 11.11 -16.41 9.56
C ASP A 142 10.78 -14.96 9.13
N PRO A 143 11.18 -13.95 9.93
CA PRO A 143 11.02 -12.53 9.59
C PRO A 143 11.69 -12.14 8.27
N ALA A 144 12.78 -12.80 7.87
CA ALA A 144 13.44 -12.52 6.59
C ALA A 144 12.53 -12.81 5.39
N SER A 145 11.58 -13.73 5.54
CA SER A 145 10.62 -14.10 4.51
C SER A 145 9.37 -13.20 4.48
N PHE A 146 9.27 -12.20 5.36
CA PHE A 146 8.09 -11.33 5.49
C PHE A 146 7.66 -10.68 4.17
N LEU A 147 8.56 -9.99 3.46
CA LEU A 147 8.24 -9.35 2.17
C LEU A 147 7.72 -10.33 1.11
N LYS A 148 8.19 -11.58 1.13
CA LYS A 148 7.70 -12.61 0.20
C LYS A 148 6.32 -13.12 0.62
N TRP A 149 6.11 -13.27 1.92
CA TRP A 149 4.81 -13.66 2.47
C TRP A 149 3.73 -12.62 2.20
N THR A 150 4.03 -11.32 2.33
CA THR A 150 3.09 -10.24 2.00
C THR A 150 2.74 -10.21 0.51
N GLN A 151 3.70 -10.48 -0.38
CA GLN A 151 3.44 -10.67 -1.81
C GLN A 151 2.50 -11.84 -2.09
N ILE A 152 2.66 -12.97 -1.40
CA ILE A 152 1.78 -14.14 -1.58
C ILE A 152 0.35 -13.78 -1.19
N ILE A 153 0.16 -13.03 -0.10
CA ILE A 153 -1.17 -12.55 0.31
C ILE A 153 -1.74 -11.63 -0.77
N LEU A 154 -0.97 -10.66 -1.27
CA LEU A 154 -1.39 -9.75 -2.34
C LEU A 154 -1.84 -10.52 -3.59
N ILE A 155 -1.05 -11.49 -4.06
CA ILE A 155 -1.37 -12.30 -5.25
C ILE A 155 -2.66 -13.10 -5.04
N ARG A 156 -2.85 -13.66 -3.84
CA ARG A 156 -4.08 -14.38 -3.48
C ARG A 156 -5.29 -13.45 -3.50
N GLN A 157 -5.18 -12.25 -2.92
CA GLN A 157 -6.27 -11.27 -2.94
C GLN A 157 -6.57 -10.79 -4.36
N ALA A 158 -5.56 -10.43 -5.15
CA ALA A 158 -5.72 -10.05 -6.55
C ALA A 158 -6.45 -11.13 -7.38
N SER A 159 -6.08 -12.41 -7.16
CA SER A 159 -6.69 -13.54 -7.84
C SER A 159 -8.15 -13.76 -7.39
N ALA A 160 -8.41 -13.68 -6.08
CA ALA A 160 -9.74 -13.83 -5.52
C ALA A 160 -10.68 -12.71 -5.99
N SER A 161 -10.22 -11.47 -6.00
CA SER A 161 -10.98 -10.32 -6.50
C SER A 161 -11.33 -10.51 -7.97
N LEU A 162 -10.36 -10.89 -8.82
CA LEU A 162 -10.64 -11.19 -10.23
C LEU A 162 -11.63 -12.34 -10.42
N GLN A 163 -11.60 -13.36 -9.58
CA GLN A 163 -12.57 -14.44 -9.63
C GLN A 163 -13.96 -13.95 -9.20
N SER A 164 -14.06 -13.08 -8.19
CA SER A 164 -15.32 -12.43 -7.81
C SER A 164 -15.86 -11.61 -8.97
N TYR A 165 -15.08 -10.67 -9.52
CA TYR A 165 -15.51 -9.84 -10.65
C TYR A 165 -15.89 -10.66 -11.90
N LYS A 166 -15.25 -11.80 -12.14
CA LYS A 166 -15.61 -12.71 -13.24
C LYS A 166 -16.92 -13.46 -12.99
N ARG A 167 -17.23 -13.85 -11.74
CA ARG A 167 -18.51 -14.47 -11.37
C ARG A 167 -19.63 -13.43 -11.31
N ASP A 168 -19.32 -12.26 -10.76
CA ASP A 168 -20.21 -11.13 -10.68
C ASP A 168 -20.43 -10.48 -12.06
N ARG A 169 -19.69 -10.86 -13.10
CA ARG A 169 -19.92 -10.47 -14.50
C ARG A 169 -21.23 -10.99 -15.09
N GLU A 170 -21.89 -11.94 -14.44
CA GLU A 170 -23.28 -12.28 -14.75
C GLU A 170 -24.28 -11.26 -14.16
N PHE A 171 -23.84 -10.32 -13.31
CA PHE A 171 -24.64 -9.25 -12.68
C PHE A 171 -23.84 -7.97 -12.27
N SER A 172 -22.90 -7.45 -13.08
CA SER A 172 -22.05 -6.31 -12.64
C SER A 172 -22.38 -4.96 -13.29
N LEU A 173 -22.49 -3.96 -12.41
CA LEU A 173 -22.67 -2.52 -12.62
C LEU A 173 -21.37 -1.76 -13.01
N ASP A 174 -20.24 -2.45 -13.17
CA ASP A 174 -18.92 -1.83 -13.35
C ASP A 174 -18.60 -1.42 -14.81
N ALA A 175 -19.57 -1.48 -15.72
CA ALA A 175 -19.44 -0.99 -17.10
C ALA A 175 -19.66 0.53 -17.22
N LEU A 176 -19.26 1.29 -16.20
CA LEU A 176 -19.27 2.75 -16.20
C LEU A 176 -18.02 3.27 -16.94
N PRO A 177 -18.17 4.09 -17.99
CA PRO A 177 -17.03 4.67 -18.69
C PRO A 177 -16.18 5.55 -17.76
N ALA A 178 -14.86 5.38 -17.83
CA ALA A 178 -13.87 6.15 -17.07
C ALA A 178 -13.97 7.69 -17.26
N ALA A 179 -14.68 8.14 -18.30
CA ALA A 179 -14.98 9.55 -18.58
C ALA A 179 -15.64 10.28 -17.40
N VAL A 180 -16.46 9.58 -16.60
CA VAL A 180 -17.15 10.20 -15.45
C VAL A 180 -16.16 10.58 -14.35
N THR A 181 -14.97 9.98 -14.27
CA THR A 181 -14.02 10.25 -13.17
C THR A 181 -13.10 11.45 -13.41
N GLU A 182 -12.85 11.82 -14.67
CA GLU A 182 -11.98 12.95 -15.02
C GLU A 182 -12.68 14.32 -14.91
N GLU A 183 -14.02 14.37 -14.97
CA GLU A 183 -14.80 15.60 -14.76
C GLU A 183 -14.83 16.10 -13.30
N TRP A 184 -14.31 15.32 -12.33
CA TRP A 184 -14.35 15.69 -10.91
C TRP A 184 -13.26 16.68 -10.50
N ILE A 185 -12.25 16.88 -11.35
CA ILE A 185 -11.08 17.75 -11.06
C ILE A 185 -11.12 19.04 -11.88
N ASP A 186 -11.89 19.08 -12.98
CA ASP A 186 -11.93 20.27 -13.83
C ASP A 186 -13.00 21.26 -13.36
N THR A 187 -12.57 22.32 -12.68
CA THR A 187 -13.40 23.49 -12.34
C THR A 187 -13.94 24.28 -13.55
N THR A 188 -13.82 23.75 -14.77
CA THR A 188 -14.33 24.38 -15.99
C THR A 188 -15.53 23.65 -16.61
N VAL A 189 -16.40 23.00 -15.82
CA VAL A 189 -17.72 22.55 -16.30
C VAL A 189 -18.52 23.77 -16.79
N ARG A 190 -18.69 23.88 -18.12
CA ARG A 190 -19.36 24.98 -18.83
C ARG A 190 -20.89 24.82 -18.86
N ASP A 191 -21.43 23.66 -18.53
CA ASP A 191 -22.87 23.42 -18.57
C ASP A 191 -23.56 23.64 -17.20
N PRO A 192 -24.52 24.57 -17.09
CA PRO A 192 -25.30 24.76 -15.87
C PRO A 192 -26.20 23.58 -15.49
N ALA A 193 -26.56 22.68 -16.42
CA ALA A 193 -27.36 21.49 -16.13
C ALA A 193 -26.54 20.41 -15.40
N GLU A 194 -25.32 20.13 -15.87
CA GLU A 194 -24.40 19.17 -15.25
C GLU A 194 -23.99 19.57 -13.82
N ARG A 195 -23.82 20.88 -13.58
CA ARG A 195 -23.57 21.42 -12.23
C ARG A 195 -24.71 21.13 -11.25
N LEU A 196 -25.95 21.14 -11.74
CA LEU A 196 -27.13 20.92 -10.91
C LEU A 196 -27.25 19.45 -10.53
N VAL A 197 -27.00 18.54 -11.48
CA VAL A 197 -26.90 17.09 -11.24
C VAL A 197 -25.77 16.74 -10.27
N ALA A 198 -24.59 17.35 -10.43
CA ALA A 198 -23.46 17.15 -9.52
C ALA A 198 -23.74 17.65 -8.09
N LEU A 199 -24.48 18.76 -7.94
CA LEU A 199 -24.90 19.28 -6.64
C LEU A 199 -25.91 18.36 -5.95
N GLU A 200 -26.89 17.84 -6.69
CA GLU A 200 -27.90 16.90 -6.16
C GLU A 200 -27.26 15.56 -5.76
N LEU A 201 -26.34 15.06 -6.58
CA LEU A 201 -25.50 13.89 -6.29
C LEU A 201 -24.72 14.10 -4.99
N ARG A 202 -24.04 15.24 -4.86
CA ARG A 202 -23.23 15.59 -3.69
C ARG A 202 -24.09 15.70 -2.43
N GLN A 203 -25.25 16.34 -2.50
CA GLN A 203 -26.16 16.45 -1.36
C GLN A 203 -26.68 15.08 -0.93
N THR A 204 -26.99 14.20 -1.89
CA THR A 204 -27.51 12.87 -1.58
C THR A 204 -26.43 11.97 -0.99
N LEU A 205 -25.22 11.99 -1.53
CA LEU A 205 -24.07 11.30 -0.95
C LEU A 205 -23.78 11.79 0.47
N LEU A 206 -23.76 13.10 0.71
CA LEU A 206 -23.58 13.66 2.05
C LEU A 206 -24.67 13.19 3.00
N LYS A 207 -25.94 13.20 2.58
CA LYS A 207 -27.07 12.71 3.39
C LYS A 207 -26.90 11.24 3.78
N ILE A 208 -26.50 10.39 2.84
CA ILE A 208 -26.25 8.96 3.07
C ILE A 208 -25.06 8.77 4.03
N ILE A 209 -24.00 9.56 3.85
CA ILE A 209 -22.83 9.54 4.72
C ILE A 209 -23.25 9.95 6.14
N PHE A 210 -23.93 11.09 6.32
CA PHE A 210 -24.38 11.54 7.64
C PHE A 210 -25.31 10.53 8.33
N ALA A 211 -26.10 9.77 7.56
CA ALA A 211 -26.99 8.71 8.06
C ALA A 211 -26.29 7.38 8.39
N MET A 212 -24.98 7.23 8.18
CA MET A 212 -24.26 6.02 8.58
C MET A 212 -24.15 5.90 10.11
N ARG A 213 -24.41 4.70 10.62
CA ARG A 213 -24.40 4.42 12.08
C ARG A 213 -23.04 4.62 12.72
N ASN A 214 -21.94 4.33 12.01
CA ASN A 214 -20.60 4.42 12.58
C ASN A 214 -19.99 5.84 12.38
N PRO A 215 -19.69 6.60 13.46
CA PRO A 215 -19.12 7.93 13.36
C PRO A 215 -17.72 7.95 12.71
N ARG A 216 -16.91 6.91 12.90
CA ARG A 216 -15.57 6.83 12.30
C ARG A 216 -15.64 6.66 10.79
N TYR A 217 -16.58 5.86 10.29
CA TYR A 217 -16.80 5.68 8.84
C TYR A 217 -17.23 6.99 8.18
N ARG A 218 -18.08 7.75 8.86
CA ARG A 218 -18.51 9.09 8.41
C ARG A 218 -17.33 10.04 8.30
N GLN A 219 -16.54 10.14 9.36
CA GLN A 219 -15.38 11.03 9.40
C GLN A 219 -14.37 10.69 8.30
N VAL A 220 -14.04 9.41 8.12
CA VAL A 220 -13.10 8.99 7.08
C VAL A 220 -13.61 9.38 5.69
N LEU A 221 -14.88 9.08 5.37
CA LEU A 221 -15.44 9.44 4.06
C LEU A 221 -15.55 10.95 3.84
N LEU A 222 -15.92 11.72 4.87
CA LEU A 222 -15.99 13.18 4.78
C LEU A 222 -14.60 13.79 4.53
N TYR A 223 -13.56 13.29 5.19
CA TYR A 223 -12.20 13.75 4.95
C TYR A 223 -11.68 13.32 3.58
N SER A 224 -12.01 12.11 3.11
CA SER A 224 -11.69 11.67 1.75
C SER A 224 -12.37 12.56 0.69
N ILE A 225 -13.62 12.98 0.91
CA ILE A 225 -14.32 13.92 0.01
C ILE A 225 -13.68 15.32 0.05
N ALA A 226 -13.12 15.71 1.20
CA ALA A 226 -12.38 16.96 1.34
C ALA A 226 -10.96 16.90 0.72
N GLY A 227 -10.59 15.78 0.09
CA GLY A 227 -9.30 15.62 -0.60
C GLY A 227 -8.12 15.33 0.33
N LEU A 228 -8.36 14.96 1.59
CA LEU A 228 -7.29 14.57 2.49
C LEU A 228 -6.78 13.17 2.16
N ASP A 229 -5.47 13.01 2.20
CA ASP A 229 -4.84 11.70 2.11
C ASP A 229 -5.03 10.88 3.40
N GLU A 230 -4.87 9.56 3.33
CA GLU A 230 -5.10 8.67 4.47
C GLU A 230 -4.18 8.97 5.67
N GLN A 231 -2.98 9.50 5.43
CA GLN A 231 -2.03 9.86 6.50
C GLN A 231 -2.49 11.12 7.25
N GLU A 232 -2.98 12.13 6.54
CA GLU A 232 -3.58 13.33 7.08
C GLU A 232 -4.84 13.01 7.86
N VAL A 233 -5.67 12.09 7.35
CA VAL A 233 -6.86 11.60 8.06
C VAL A 233 -6.47 10.88 9.36
N ALA A 234 -5.46 10.01 9.32
CA ALA A 234 -4.95 9.31 10.50
C ALA A 234 -4.45 10.28 11.58
N LYS A 235 -3.64 11.26 11.16
CA LYS A 235 -3.13 12.34 12.03
C LYS A 235 -4.27 13.15 12.65
N ARG A 236 -5.25 13.59 11.87
CA ARG A 236 -6.38 14.40 12.36
C ARG A 236 -7.31 13.63 13.29
N LEU A 237 -7.49 12.34 13.06
CA LEU A 237 -8.37 11.49 13.87
C LEU A 237 -7.67 10.88 15.09
N HIS A 238 -6.35 11.11 15.25
CA HIS A 238 -5.48 10.53 16.27
C HIS A 238 -5.62 9.00 16.34
N VAL A 239 -5.56 8.36 15.18
CA VAL A 239 -5.75 6.91 15.02
C VAL A 239 -4.67 6.35 14.12
N SER A 240 -4.50 5.03 14.13
CA SER A 240 -3.54 4.39 13.24
C SER A 240 -3.98 4.51 11.78
N LEU A 241 -3.00 4.57 10.86
CA LEU A 241 -3.29 4.52 9.42
C LEU A 241 -4.02 3.22 9.05
N GLN A 242 -3.76 2.15 9.79
CA GLN A 242 -4.43 0.87 9.64
C GLN A 242 -5.93 0.98 9.94
N ASP A 243 -6.30 1.67 11.02
CA ASP A 243 -7.71 1.94 11.34
C ASP A 243 -8.37 2.77 10.25
N ILE A 244 -7.67 3.73 9.66
CA ILE A 244 -8.18 4.50 8.51
C ILE A 244 -8.44 3.59 7.31
N TYR A 245 -7.49 2.72 6.94
CA TYR A 245 -7.71 1.76 5.85
C TYR A 245 -8.89 0.83 6.15
N LEU A 246 -8.99 0.30 7.36
CA LEU A 246 -10.09 -0.58 7.76
C LEU A 246 -11.44 0.15 7.71
N TRP A 247 -11.52 1.35 8.28
CA TRP A 247 -12.73 2.14 8.33
C TRP A 247 -13.15 2.60 6.96
N ARG A 248 -12.22 3.04 6.11
CA ARG A 248 -12.50 3.40 4.71
C ARG A 248 -13.09 2.21 3.96
N HIS A 249 -12.51 1.02 4.10
CA HIS A 249 -12.99 -0.18 3.41
C HIS A 249 -14.43 -0.50 3.80
N ARG A 250 -14.68 -0.58 5.11
CA ARG A 250 -16.01 -0.89 5.64
C ARG A 250 -17.03 0.20 5.32
N ALA A 251 -16.61 1.45 5.32
CA ALA A 251 -17.45 2.59 4.97
C ALA A 251 -17.84 2.57 3.49
N LEU A 252 -16.90 2.36 2.58
CA LEU A 252 -17.15 2.21 1.15
C LEU A 252 -18.00 0.99 0.85
N LYS A 253 -17.74 -0.15 1.50
CA LYS A 253 -18.59 -1.34 1.38
C LYS A 253 -20.02 -1.06 1.82
N THR A 254 -20.20 -0.34 2.94
CA THR A 254 -21.52 0.07 3.43
C THR A 254 -22.23 1.00 2.45
N LEU A 255 -21.51 1.95 1.86
CA LEU A 255 -22.06 2.84 0.82
C LEU A 255 -22.48 2.06 -0.42
N ARG A 256 -21.65 1.14 -0.90
CA ARG A 256 -21.92 0.30 -2.09
C ARG A 256 -23.13 -0.62 -1.90
N THR A 257 -23.48 -0.97 -0.66
CA THR A 257 -24.68 -1.77 -0.36
C THR A 257 -25.98 -0.97 -0.28
N LYS A 258 -25.94 0.37 -0.34
CA LYS A 258 -27.14 1.21 -0.21
C LYS A 258 -27.87 1.36 -1.56
N PRO A 259 -29.17 1.03 -1.64
CA PRO A 259 -29.93 1.08 -2.90
C PRO A 259 -30.05 2.50 -3.46
N GLU A 260 -30.02 3.52 -2.59
CA GLU A 260 -30.05 4.93 -2.98
C GLU A 260 -28.77 5.32 -3.75
N VAL A 261 -27.60 4.87 -3.30
CA VAL A 261 -26.31 5.09 -3.99
C VAL A 261 -26.33 4.36 -5.33
N ILE A 262 -26.81 3.13 -5.36
CA ILE A 262 -26.94 2.34 -6.60
C ILE A 262 -27.86 3.03 -7.60
N LYS A 263 -29.01 3.56 -7.15
CA LYS A 263 -29.98 4.25 -8.01
C LYS A 263 -29.39 5.51 -8.62
N ILE A 264 -28.62 6.26 -7.85
CA ILE A 264 -27.99 7.51 -8.29
C ILE A 264 -26.80 7.23 -9.23
N LEU A 265 -26.00 6.21 -8.94
CA LEU A 265 -24.96 5.77 -9.86
C LEU A 265 -25.55 5.28 -11.18
N ARG A 266 -26.75 4.67 -11.18
CA ARG A 266 -27.47 4.26 -12.39
C ARG A 266 -28.05 5.44 -13.17
N SER A 267 -28.61 6.45 -12.50
CA SER A 267 -29.14 7.64 -13.22
C SER A 267 -28.05 8.43 -13.94
N LEU A 268 -26.79 8.31 -13.51
CA LEU A 268 -25.63 8.87 -14.20
C LEU A 268 -25.13 8.00 -15.38
N MET A 269 -25.74 6.83 -15.62
CA MET A 269 -25.40 5.91 -16.71
C MET A 269 -26.40 5.97 -17.88
N ASP A 270 -27.60 6.50 -17.65
CA ASP A 270 -28.71 6.49 -18.61
C ASP A 270 -28.84 7.82 -19.41
N GLU A 271 -27.90 8.75 -19.24
CA GLU A 271 -27.69 9.97 -20.06
C GLU A 271 -26.44 9.84 -20.93
#